data_AF-A0A523J558-F1
#
_entry.id   AF-A0A523J558-F1
#
_cell.length_a   1.000
_cell.length_b   1.000
_cell.length_c   1.000
_cell.angle_alpha   90.00
_cell.angle_beta   90.00
_cell.angle_gamma   90.00
#
_symmetry.space_group_name_H-M   'P 1'
#
loop_
_entity.id
_entity.type
_entity.pdbx_description
1 polymer ?
#
loop_
_entity_poly.entity_id
_entity_poly.type
_entity_poly.pdbx_seq_one_letter_code
_entity_poly.pdbx_strand_id
1 'polypeptide(L)'
;MNYAKARRETLLNFMSQLDGVKVNCLNCEGTCCTSRANSMRITPLEAMDILTYLRESGRLNDSLKERLRGCISDYRLDVEIPTSRGRAFRKTYTCPFFSPGPKGCTLPKDVNPYGCLGFNPEISGGNCSLKEDVASVREEKFQVFETQENLRLKKVFNLDWDKMTIPQALLSLWSEVGV
;
A
#
# COMPACT_ATOMS: atom_id res chain seq x y z
N MET A 1 -2.14 -22.70 -2.51
CA MET A 1 -3.13 -21.75 -1.97
C MET A 1 -2.53 -20.35 -2.11
N ASN A 2 -3.19 -19.41 -2.78
CA ASN A 2 -2.65 -18.04 -2.92
C ASN A 2 -2.81 -17.31 -1.58
N TYR A 3 -1.77 -17.33 -0.75
CA TYR A 3 -1.76 -16.71 0.58
C TYR A 3 -2.03 -15.20 0.52
N ALA A 4 -1.68 -14.51 -0.58
CA ALA A 4 -1.92 -13.07 -0.71
C ALA A 4 -3.41 -12.71 -0.70
N LYS A 5 -4.24 -13.50 -1.40
CA LYS A 5 -5.70 -13.31 -1.40
C LYS A 5 -6.31 -13.64 -0.04
N ALA A 6 -5.90 -14.76 0.56
CA ALA A 6 -6.40 -15.18 1.87
C ALA A 6 -6.13 -14.13 2.96
N ARG A 7 -4.94 -13.50 2.95
CA ARG A 7 -4.56 -12.41 3.88
C ARG A 7 -5.40 -11.14 3.75
N ARG A 8 -6.13 -10.97 2.64
CA ARG A 8 -6.98 -9.80 2.35
C ARG A 8 -8.46 -10.11 2.44
N GLU A 9 -8.85 -11.38 2.54
CA GLU A 9 -10.24 -11.82 2.44
C GLU A 9 -11.19 -11.08 3.39
N THR A 10 -10.82 -10.95 4.67
CA THR A 10 -11.62 -10.19 5.66
C THR A 10 -11.87 -8.75 5.22
N LEU A 11 -10.83 -8.06 4.73
CA LEU A 11 -10.92 -6.68 4.25
C LEU A 11 -11.73 -6.59 2.95
N LEU A 12 -11.54 -7.55 2.03
CA LEU A 12 -12.27 -7.62 0.76
C LEU A 12 -13.76 -7.87 0.95
N ASN A 13 -14.13 -8.74 1.89
CA ASN A 13 -15.52 -9.01 2.26
C ASN A 13 -16.17 -7.74 2.82
N PHE A 14 -15.48 -7.04 3.72
CA PHE A 14 -15.97 -5.77 4.25
C PHE A 14 -16.14 -4.71 3.16
N MET A 15 -15.14 -4.53 2.28
CA MET A 15 -15.26 -3.62 1.14
C MET A 15 -16.42 -3.98 0.20
N SER A 16 -16.72 -5.28 0.02
CA SER A 16 -17.83 -5.73 -0.81
C SER A 16 -19.19 -5.41 -0.17
N GLN A 17 -19.29 -5.44 1.15
CA GLN A 17 -20.48 -4.98 1.87
C GLN A 17 -20.70 -3.48 1.69
N LEU A 18 -19.63 -2.68 1.80
CA LEU A 18 -19.67 -1.23 1.56
C LEU A 18 -20.03 -0.89 0.11
N ASP A 19 -19.48 -1.63 -0.86
CA ASP A 19 -19.85 -1.51 -2.28
C ASP A 19 -21.37 -1.71 -2.48
N GLY A 20 -21.97 -2.67 -1.77
CA GLY A 20 -23.42 -2.94 -1.81
C GLY A 20 -24.29 -1.77 -1.36
N VAL A 21 -23.77 -0.90 -0.48
CA VAL A 21 -24.44 0.33 -0.03
C VAL A 21 -23.88 1.59 -0.69
N LYS A 22 -23.16 1.44 -1.82
CA LYS A 22 -22.54 2.52 -2.61
C LYS A 22 -21.48 3.34 -1.87
N VAL A 23 -20.95 2.84 -0.77
CA VAL A 23 -19.86 3.46 0.00
C VAL A 23 -18.53 2.94 -0.54
N ASN A 24 -17.99 3.59 -1.56
CA ASN A 24 -16.75 3.13 -2.18
C ASN A 24 -15.97 4.27 -2.83
N CYS A 25 -14.74 3.97 -3.25
CA CYS A 25 -13.87 4.97 -3.87
C CYS A 25 -14.40 5.53 -5.21
N LEU A 26 -15.43 4.93 -5.82
CA LEU A 26 -16.08 5.48 -7.02
C LEU A 26 -16.98 6.66 -6.68
N ASN A 27 -17.63 6.60 -5.52
CA ASN A 27 -18.59 7.60 -5.04
C ASN A 27 -17.99 8.50 -3.95
N CYS A 28 -16.67 8.42 -3.73
CA CYS A 28 -15.97 9.18 -2.71
C CYS A 28 -15.49 10.52 -3.28
N GLU A 29 -15.85 11.62 -2.62
CA GLU A 29 -15.33 12.96 -2.91
C GLU A 29 -14.02 13.27 -2.14
N GLY A 30 -13.51 12.31 -1.36
CA GLY A 30 -12.38 12.46 -0.46
C GLY A 30 -11.01 12.50 -1.16
N THR A 31 -10.01 13.05 -0.46
CA THR A 31 -8.65 13.26 -0.99
C THR A 31 -7.66 12.15 -0.61
N CYS A 32 -8.12 11.02 -0.06
CA CYS A 32 -7.30 10.00 0.59
C CYS A 32 -6.22 9.37 -0.32
N CYS A 33 -6.47 9.27 -1.63
CA CYS A 33 -5.50 8.73 -2.60
C CYS A 33 -4.55 9.79 -3.18
N THR A 34 -4.69 11.06 -2.80
CA THR A 34 -3.88 12.18 -3.31
C THR A 34 -2.70 12.49 -2.37
N SER A 35 -1.75 13.28 -2.88
CA SER A 35 -0.64 13.83 -2.08
C SER A 35 -1.06 14.66 -0.87
N ARG A 36 -2.33 15.05 -0.74
CA ARG A 36 -2.81 15.79 0.44
C ARG A 36 -2.94 14.92 1.68
N ALA A 37 -3.16 13.61 1.52
CA ALA A 37 -3.49 12.72 2.64
C ALA A 37 -2.79 11.36 2.61
N ASN A 38 -2.31 10.92 1.44
CA ASN A 38 -1.70 9.60 1.35
C ASN A 38 -0.30 9.59 1.95
N SER A 39 -0.15 8.80 3.01
CA SER A 39 1.11 8.60 3.73
C SER A 39 1.39 7.10 3.91
N MET A 40 0.86 6.27 3.01
CA MET A 40 0.83 4.82 3.12
C MET A 40 2.24 4.22 3.15
N ARG A 41 2.48 3.34 4.13
CA ARG A 41 3.69 2.52 4.23
C ARG A 41 3.30 1.05 4.25
N ILE A 42 4.10 0.22 3.60
CA ILE A 42 3.84 -1.20 3.39
C ILE A 42 5.00 -2.04 3.91
N THR A 43 4.71 -3.27 4.30
CA THR A 43 5.70 -4.27 4.73
C THR A 43 6.41 -4.92 3.54
N PRO A 44 7.56 -5.61 3.74
CA PRO A 44 8.21 -6.41 2.71
C PRO A 44 7.27 -7.40 2.02
N LEU A 45 6.39 -8.05 2.78
CA LEU A 45 5.44 -9.02 2.24
C LEU A 45 4.37 -8.38 1.35
N GLU A 46 3.81 -7.23 1.75
CA GLU A 46 2.89 -6.47 0.90
C GLU A 46 3.58 -5.98 -0.38
N ALA A 47 4.83 -5.53 -0.28
CA ALA A 47 5.62 -5.11 -1.43
C ALA A 47 5.91 -6.27 -2.38
N MET A 48 6.20 -7.47 -1.85
CA MET A 48 6.40 -8.69 -2.65
C MET A 48 5.12 -9.12 -3.39
N ASP A 49 3.95 -9.01 -2.75
CA ASP A 49 2.66 -9.29 -3.42
C ASP A 49 2.46 -8.38 -4.63
N ILE A 50 2.70 -7.07 -4.45
CA ILE A 50 2.57 -6.07 -5.52
C ILE A 50 3.59 -6.35 -6.63
N LEU A 51 4.86 -6.58 -6.28
CA LEU A 51 5.92 -6.85 -7.25
C LEU A 51 5.64 -8.12 -8.07
N THR A 52 5.17 -9.18 -7.41
CA THR A 52 4.78 -10.44 -8.06
C THR A 52 3.69 -10.20 -9.09
N TYR A 53 2.63 -9.48 -8.71
CA TYR A 53 1.56 -9.11 -9.64
C TYR A 53 2.06 -8.25 -10.81
N LEU A 54 2.90 -7.26 -10.56
CA LEU A 54 3.45 -6.39 -11.60
C LEU A 54 4.31 -7.17 -12.60
N ARG A 55 5.08 -8.14 -12.13
CA ARG A 55 5.84 -9.06 -12.97
C ARG A 55 4.91 -9.93 -13.82
N GLU A 56 3.95 -10.60 -13.18
CA GLU A 56 3.01 -11.51 -13.86
C GLU A 56 2.12 -10.79 -14.89
N SER A 57 1.81 -9.51 -14.65
CA SER A 57 1.03 -8.67 -15.56
C SER A 57 1.87 -7.92 -16.60
N GLY A 58 3.20 -8.13 -16.66
CA GLY A 58 4.08 -7.45 -17.62
C GLY A 58 4.21 -5.93 -17.38
N ARG A 59 3.91 -5.46 -16.17
CA ARG A 59 3.93 -4.04 -15.77
C ARG A 59 5.23 -3.61 -15.09
N LEU A 60 6.12 -4.57 -14.83
CA LEU A 60 7.46 -4.34 -14.28
C LEU A 60 8.39 -3.94 -15.44
N ASN A 61 8.41 -2.65 -15.78
CA ASN A 61 9.15 -2.08 -16.90
C ASN A 61 9.75 -0.71 -16.56
N ASP A 62 10.60 -0.18 -17.44
CA ASP A 62 11.31 1.09 -17.19
C ASP A 62 10.36 2.27 -16.94
N SER A 63 9.20 2.32 -17.61
CA SER A 63 8.19 3.37 -17.36
C SER A 63 7.68 3.35 -15.93
N LEU A 64 7.44 2.15 -15.37
CA LEU A 64 7.09 2.03 -13.95
C LEU A 64 8.27 2.49 -13.08
N LYS A 65 9.49 2.05 -13.37
CA LYS A 65 10.69 2.38 -12.59
C LYS A 65 10.92 3.89 -12.52
N GLU A 66 10.77 4.59 -13.65
CA GLU A 66 10.82 6.05 -13.76
C GLU A 66 9.73 6.70 -12.92
N ARG A 67 8.49 6.20 -12.97
CA ARG A 67 7.39 6.73 -12.16
C ARG A 67 7.64 6.57 -10.66
N LEU A 68 8.20 5.44 -10.23
CA LEU A 68 8.55 5.22 -8.82
C LEU A 68 9.63 6.20 -8.36
N ARG A 69 10.67 6.40 -9.19
CA ARG A 69 11.76 7.36 -8.92
C ARG A 69 11.27 8.81 -8.91
N GLY A 70 10.44 9.19 -9.88
CA GLY A 70 9.80 10.51 -9.92
C GLY A 70 8.98 10.77 -8.66
N CYS A 71 8.18 9.79 -8.24
CA CYS A 71 7.43 9.89 -6.98
C CYS A 71 8.32 10.07 -5.74
N ILE A 72 9.50 9.42 -5.69
CA ILE A 72 10.44 9.64 -4.59
C ILE A 72 11.02 11.04 -4.66
N SER A 73 11.44 11.50 -5.84
CA SER A 73 12.06 12.81 -6.04
C SER A 73 11.08 13.95 -5.74
N ASP A 74 9.90 13.94 -6.36
CA ASP A 74 8.88 15.00 -6.25
C ASP A 74 8.44 15.22 -4.80
N TYR A 75 8.32 14.14 -4.02
CA TYR A 75 7.89 14.17 -2.63
C TYR A 75 9.04 14.02 -1.63
N ARG A 76 10.28 13.95 -2.12
CA ARG A 76 11.53 13.77 -1.35
C ARG A 76 11.49 12.58 -0.40
N LEU A 77 10.90 11.46 -0.79
CA LEU A 77 10.60 10.35 0.14
C LEU A 77 11.84 9.69 0.77
N ASP A 78 13.01 9.92 0.18
CA ASP A 78 14.34 9.47 0.57
C ASP A 78 15.07 10.38 1.58
N VAL A 79 14.54 11.58 1.86
CA VAL A 79 15.16 12.51 2.80
C VAL A 79 14.47 12.42 4.17
N GLU A 80 15.21 12.19 5.24
CA GLU A 80 14.65 12.34 6.59
C GLU A 80 14.54 13.82 6.94
N ILE A 81 13.34 14.28 7.33
CA ILE A 81 13.13 15.64 7.81
C ILE A 81 12.98 15.56 9.33
N PRO A 82 14.01 15.98 10.09
CA PRO A 82 13.93 15.99 11.55
C PRO A 82 12.88 16.99 12.00
N THR A 83 12.01 16.59 12.92
CA THR A 83 11.15 17.54 13.64
C THR A 83 11.79 17.88 14.98
N SER A 84 11.49 19.06 15.51
CA SER A 84 11.97 19.55 16.82
C SER A 84 11.56 18.68 18.02
N ARG A 85 10.77 17.61 17.82
CA ARG A 85 10.26 16.72 18.87
C ARG A 85 10.79 15.28 18.78
N GLY A 86 11.92 15.06 18.09
CA GLY A 86 12.54 13.74 18.00
C GLY A 86 11.72 12.70 17.21
N ARG A 87 10.75 13.14 16.41
CA ARG A 87 9.99 12.28 15.49
C ARG A 87 10.33 12.67 14.05
N ALA A 88 10.51 11.69 13.17
CA ALA A 88 10.61 11.97 11.74
C ALA A 88 9.25 12.50 11.22
N PHE A 89 9.29 13.53 10.37
CA PHE A 89 8.08 14.00 9.70
C PHE A 89 7.55 12.93 8.73
N ARG A 90 6.26 12.56 8.85
CA ARG A 90 5.62 11.62 7.92
C ARG A 90 5.23 12.34 6.64
N LYS A 91 5.90 12.02 5.54
CA LYS A 91 5.63 12.63 4.24
C LYS A 91 4.35 12.09 3.61
N THR A 92 3.66 12.97 2.91
CA THR A 92 2.55 12.60 2.04
C THR A 92 3.01 12.57 0.58
N TYR A 93 2.41 11.71 -0.24
CA TYR A 93 2.73 11.56 -1.66
C TYR A 93 1.53 11.05 -2.44
N THR A 94 1.48 11.30 -3.74
CA THR A 94 0.49 10.64 -4.59
C THR A 94 1.00 9.25 -4.95
N CYS A 95 0.20 8.20 -4.68
CA CYS A 95 0.59 6.82 -4.98
C CYS A 95 1.00 6.67 -6.46
N PRO A 96 2.09 5.96 -6.80
CA PRO A 96 2.49 5.73 -8.19
C PRO A 96 1.48 4.91 -9.00
N PHE A 97 0.55 4.23 -8.31
CA PHE A 97 -0.55 3.47 -8.92
C PHE A 97 -1.85 4.25 -8.97
N PHE A 98 -1.87 5.50 -8.51
CA PHE A 98 -3.06 6.34 -8.62
C PHE A 98 -3.39 6.59 -10.09
N SER A 99 -4.68 6.52 -10.43
CA SER A 99 -5.20 6.94 -11.73
C SER A 99 -6.34 7.93 -11.49
N PRO A 100 -6.37 9.09 -12.16
CA PRO A 100 -7.53 9.97 -12.07
C PRO A 100 -8.78 9.28 -12.62
N GLY A 101 -9.94 9.54 -12.00
CA GLY A 101 -11.24 8.99 -12.41
C GLY A 101 -11.75 7.82 -11.57
N PRO A 102 -12.91 7.23 -11.95
CA PRO A 102 -13.47 6.08 -11.26
C PRO A 102 -12.50 4.88 -11.34
N LYS A 103 -12.18 4.29 -10.18
CA LYS A 103 -11.12 3.28 -9.95
C LYS A 103 -9.73 3.90 -9.77
N GLY A 104 -9.62 4.79 -8.78
CA GLY A 104 -8.41 5.57 -8.49
C GLY A 104 -7.10 4.81 -8.22
N CYS A 105 -7.08 3.48 -8.31
CA CYS A 105 -5.88 2.66 -8.19
C CYS A 105 -5.81 1.67 -9.34
N THR A 106 -4.64 1.58 -9.97
CA THR A 106 -4.36 0.62 -11.05
C THR A 106 -4.00 -0.77 -10.55
N LEU A 107 -3.88 -0.98 -9.22
CA LEU A 107 -3.68 -2.30 -8.63
C LEU A 107 -5.04 -2.95 -8.31
N PRO A 108 -5.19 -4.26 -8.53
CA PRO A 108 -6.39 -4.97 -8.12
C PRO A 108 -6.50 -5.06 -6.59
N LYS A 109 -7.73 -5.23 -6.08
CA LYS A 109 -8.00 -5.21 -4.63
C LYS A 109 -7.27 -6.33 -3.89
N ASP A 110 -7.02 -7.47 -4.53
CA ASP A 110 -6.37 -8.65 -3.93
C ASP A 110 -4.83 -8.53 -3.83
N VAL A 111 -4.24 -7.45 -4.33
CA VAL A 111 -2.81 -7.15 -4.14
C VAL A 111 -2.56 -5.78 -3.51
N ASN A 112 -3.61 -4.95 -3.39
CA ASN A 112 -3.54 -3.67 -2.71
C ASN A 112 -2.96 -3.83 -1.28
N PRO A 113 -2.21 -2.83 -0.78
CA PRO A 113 -1.78 -2.81 0.61
C PRO A 113 -2.95 -2.96 1.57
N TYR A 114 -2.74 -3.58 2.72
CA TYR A 114 -3.79 -3.72 3.73
C TYR A 114 -4.30 -2.37 4.19
N GLY A 115 -3.41 -1.40 4.34
CA GLY A 115 -3.82 -0.04 4.67
C GLY A 115 -4.79 0.54 3.64
N CYS A 116 -4.62 0.22 2.34
CA CYS A 116 -5.54 0.63 1.26
C CYS A 116 -6.87 -0.14 1.24
N LEU A 117 -6.96 -1.26 1.96
CA LEU A 117 -8.11 -2.15 2.02
C LEU A 117 -8.80 -1.98 3.37
N GLY A 118 -10.13 -1.83 3.38
CA GLY A 118 -10.86 -1.57 4.63
C GLY A 118 -10.95 -0.10 5.05
N PHE A 119 -10.59 0.82 4.15
CA PHE A 119 -10.95 2.22 4.28
C PHE A 119 -12.45 2.42 4.11
N ASN A 120 -13.06 3.16 5.04
CA ASN A 120 -14.44 3.64 4.91
C ASN A 120 -14.42 5.06 4.32
N PRO A 121 -14.78 5.26 3.04
CA PRO A 121 -14.85 6.59 2.47
C PRO A 121 -15.95 7.40 3.14
N GLU A 122 -15.58 8.50 3.79
CA GLU A 122 -16.55 9.51 4.19
C GLU A 122 -17.10 10.20 2.93
N ILE A 123 -18.41 10.13 2.75
CA ILE A 123 -19.11 10.72 1.60
C ILE A 123 -18.98 12.25 1.61
N SER A 124 -18.71 12.87 2.77
CA SER A 124 -18.70 14.32 2.98
C SER A 124 -17.32 14.99 2.90
N GLY A 125 -16.39 14.45 2.10
CA GLY A 125 -15.08 15.07 1.84
C GLY A 125 -14.06 14.99 2.98
N GLY A 126 -14.27 14.11 3.97
CA GLY A 126 -13.37 13.91 5.10
C GLY A 126 -12.22 12.92 4.85
N ASN A 127 -11.39 12.73 5.87
CA ASN A 127 -10.27 11.79 5.83
C ASN A 127 -10.81 10.35 6.01
N CYS A 128 -10.57 9.49 5.02
CA CYS A 128 -10.90 8.08 5.17
C CYS A 128 -10.10 7.46 6.32
N SER A 129 -10.78 6.73 7.20
CA SER A 129 -10.15 5.96 8.28
C SER A 129 -10.28 4.47 8.02
N LEU A 130 -9.26 3.71 8.47
CA LEU A 130 -9.32 2.27 8.49
C LEU A 130 -10.37 1.85 9.51
N LYS A 131 -11.25 0.94 9.15
CA LYS A 131 -12.21 0.38 10.10
C LYS A 131 -11.46 -0.58 11.04
N GLU A 132 -11.07 -0.07 12.21
CA GLU A 132 -10.09 -0.72 13.12
C GLU A 132 -10.49 -2.11 13.57
N ASP A 133 -11.76 -2.36 13.87
CA ASP A 133 -12.27 -3.68 14.26
C ASP A 133 -12.05 -4.74 13.15
N VAL A 134 -12.35 -4.40 11.90
CA VAL A 134 -12.11 -5.28 10.74
C VAL A 134 -10.62 -5.53 10.52
N ALA A 135 -9.80 -4.50 10.68
CA ALA A 135 -8.35 -4.60 10.54
C ALA A 135 -7.74 -5.51 11.61
N SER A 136 -8.18 -5.37 12.87
CA SER A 136 -7.71 -6.18 14.00
C SER A 136 -8.05 -7.65 13.82
N VAL A 137 -9.28 -7.99 13.42
CA VAL A 137 -9.68 -9.40 13.15
C VAL A 137 -8.76 -10.06 12.12
N ARG A 138 -8.40 -9.30 11.08
CA ARG A 138 -7.49 -9.76 10.05
C ARG A 138 -6.06 -9.88 10.58
N GLU A 139 -5.59 -8.90 11.35
CA GLU A 139 -4.26 -8.91 11.94
C GLU A 139 -4.07 -10.10 12.87
N GLU A 140 -4.98 -10.33 13.83
CA GLU A 140 -4.96 -11.47 14.74
C GLU A 140 -4.85 -12.82 13.99
N LYS A 141 -5.58 -12.97 12.88
CA LYS A 141 -5.57 -14.20 12.08
C LYS A 141 -4.23 -14.49 11.40
N PHE A 142 -3.47 -13.47 11.01
CA PHE A 142 -2.28 -13.64 10.17
C PHE A 142 -0.98 -13.09 10.78
N GLN A 143 -1.03 -12.45 11.95
CA GLN A 143 0.10 -11.75 12.58
C GLN A 143 1.34 -12.63 12.67
N VAL A 144 1.20 -13.87 13.17
CA VAL A 144 2.31 -14.80 13.33
C VAL A 144 2.95 -15.13 11.97
N PHE A 145 2.13 -15.51 11.00
CA PHE A 145 2.58 -15.85 9.66
C PHE A 145 3.27 -14.65 8.97
N GLU A 146 2.67 -13.47 9.03
CA GLU A 146 3.23 -12.26 8.41
C GLU A 146 4.50 -11.79 9.08
N THR A 147 4.59 -11.88 10.40
CA THR A 147 5.82 -11.53 11.11
C THR A 147 6.95 -12.45 10.66
N GLN A 148 6.71 -13.76 10.64
CA GLN A 148 7.70 -14.74 10.19
C GLN A 148 8.10 -14.50 8.73
N GLU A 149 7.15 -14.26 7.85
CA GLU A 149 7.41 -14.08 6.43
C GLU A 149 8.11 -12.75 6.13
N ASN A 150 7.75 -11.66 6.82
CA ASN A 150 8.48 -10.40 6.72
C ASN A 150 9.93 -10.56 7.20
N LEU A 151 10.17 -11.23 8.34
CA LEU A 151 11.53 -11.52 8.80
C LEU A 151 12.31 -12.36 7.80
N ARG A 152 11.67 -13.36 7.20
CA ARG A 152 12.27 -14.20 6.15
C ARG A 152 12.67 -13.35 4.94
N LEU A 153 11.76 -12.52 4.43
CA LEU A 153 12.02 -11.64 3.29
C LEU A 153 13.13 -10.63 3.58
N LYS A 154 13.13 -10.00 4.76
CA LYS A 154 14.21 -9.11 5.18
C LYS A 154 15.57 -9.82 5.17
N LYS A 155 15.63 -11.06 5.67
CA LYS A 155 16.87 -11.84 5.67
C LYS A 155 17.32 -12.24 4.26
N VAL A 156 16.39 -12.68 3.41
CA VAL A 156 16.70 -13.16 2.05
C VAL A 156 17.18 -12.03 1.14
N PHE A 157 16.56 -10.86 1.24
CA PHE A 157 16.85 -9.71 0.38
C PHE A 157 17.66 -8.61 1.10
N ASN A 158 18.25 -8.93 2.26
CA ASN A 158 19.05 -8.02 3.08
C ASN A 158 18.40 -6.64 3.31
N LEU A 159 17.10 -6.63 3.64
CA LEU A 159 16.33 -5.40 3.84
C LEU A 159 16.50 -4.87 5.27
N ASP A 160 16.79 -3.58 5.38
CA ASP A 160 16.97 -2.85 6.65
C ASP A 160 15.69 -2.18 7.18
N TRP A 161 14.55 -2.38 6.50
CA TRP A 161 13.29 -1.70 6.81
C TRP A 161 12.16 -2.67 7.17
N ASP A 162 11.27 -2.26 8.08
CA ASP A 162 10.04 -2.99 8.44
C ASP A 162 8.83 -2.52 7.65
N LYS A 163 8.75 -1.21 7.42
CA LYS A 163 7.72 -0.58 6.58
C LYS A 163 8.33 0.55 5.79
N MET A 164 7.90 0.74 4.55
CA MET A 164 8.42 1.80 3.69
C MET A 164 7.31 2.32 2.76
N THR A 165 7.44 3.52 2.21
CA THR A 165 6.46 3.98 1.21
C THR A 165 6.44 3.02 0.01
N ILE A 166 5.29 2.91 -0.66
CA ILE A 166 5.14 2.01 -1.82
C ILE A 166 6.28 2.19 -2.84
N PRO A 167 6.63 3.41 -3.31
CA PRO A 167 7.67 3.54 -4.33
C PRO A 167 9.05 3.10 -3.87
N GLN A 168 9.44 3.44 -2.64
CA GLN A 168 10.75 3.04 -2.11
C GLN A 168 10.81 1.53 -1.85
N ALA A 169 9.75 0.94 -1.29
CA ALA A 169 9.67 -0.50 -1.02
C ALA A 169 9.80 -1.33 -2.31
N LEU A 170 9.10 -0.91 -3.37
CA LEU A 170 9.15 -1.61 -4.65
C LEU A 170 10.52 -1.48 -5.31
N LEU A 171 11.14 -0.29 -5.32
CA LEU A 171 12.48 -0.13 -5.87
C LEU A 171 13.54 -0.92 -5.08
N SER A 172 13.43 -0.93 -3.75
CA SER A 172 14.32 -1.69 -2.86
C SER A 172 14.22 -3.20 -3.10
N LEU A 173 13.04 -3.75 -3.39
CA LEU A 173 12.90 -5.18 -3.69
C LEU A 173 13.21 -5.51 -5.15
N TRP A 174 12.91 -4.60 -6.08
CA TRP A 174 13.15 -4.83 -7.51
C TRP A 174 14.64 -5.05 -7.77
N SER A 175 15.55 -4.30 -7.11
CA SER A 175 17.00 -4.52 -7.25
C SER A 175 17.44 -5.93 -6.85
N GLU A 176 16.80 -6.52 -5.84
CA GLU A 176 17.21 -7.79 -5.25
C GLU A 176 16.59 -9.02 -5.91
N VAL A 177 15.40 -8.87 -6.51
CA VAL A 177 14.65 -9.99 -7.10
C VAL A 177 15.23 -10.43 -8.46
N GLY A 178 16.21 -9.71 -8.99
CA GLY A 178 16.95 -10.10 -10.20
C GLY A 178 16.05 -10.15 -11.43
N VAL A 179 15.75 -8.97 -11.98
CA VAL A 179 15.19 -8.82 -13.34
C VAL A 179 16.25 -8.19 -14.22
#